data_AF-A0A945E8H5-F1
#
_entry.id   AF-A0A945E8H5-F1
#
_cell.length_a   1.000
_cell.length_b   1.000
_cell.length_c   1.000
_cell.angle_alpha   90.00
_cell.angle_beta   90.00
_cell.angle_gamma   90.00
#
_symmetry.space_group_name_H-M   'P 1'
#
loop_
_entity.id
_entity.type
_entity.pdbx_description
1 polymer ?
#
loop_
_entity_poly.entity_id
_entity_poly.type
_entity_poly.pdbx_seq_one_letter_code
_entity_poly.pdbx_strand_id
1 'polypeptide(L)'
;MFKNLKKKWGIETSFQLIIIFIVFAITGSVAAKMSDPITTYLNLDTLPVLFYWPIRILIVFPVYQILLVWFGFVFGALVSIITFQKDKFIFNFFLKMSIMFSKKLIKLLSFGLFFKN
;
A
#
# COMPACT_ATOMS: atom_id res chain seq x y z
N MET A 1 9.25 8.46 -19.97
CA MET A 1 8.33 8.25 -18.83
C MET A 1 8.93 7.34 -17.75
N PHE A 2 9.33 6.10 -18.06
CA PHE A 2 9.88 5.14 -17.08
C PHE A 2 11.14 5.60 -16.32
N LYS A 3 12.05 6.34 -16.98
CA LYS A 3 13.28 6.88 -16.35
C LYS A 3 12.99 7.83 -15.17
N ASN A 4 11.91 8.61 -15.24
CA ASN A 4 11.55 9.59 -14.20
C ASN A 4 10.99 8.90 -12.95
N LEU A 5 10.19 7.84 -13.12
CA LEU A 5 9.68 7.03 -12.01
C LEU A 5 10.80 6.26 -11.30
N LYS A 6 11.71 5.65 -12.08
CA LYS A 6 12.91 4.99 -11.54
C LYS A 6 13.74 5.94 -10.68
N LYS A 7 14.03 7.14 -11.19
CA LYS A 7 14.80 8.16 -10.47
C LYS A 7 14.09 8.68 -9.21
N LYS A 8 12.76 8.84 -9.25
CA LYS A 8 11.97 9.33 -8.11
C LYS A 8 11.96 8.35 -6.92
N TRP A 9 11.99 7.06 -7.22
CA TRP A 9 11.88 6.01 -6.21
C TRP A 9 13.17 5.21 -5.97
N GLY A 10 14.26 5.56 -6.67
CA GLY A 10 15.55 4.89 -6.54
C GLY A 10 15.56 3.47 -7.11
N ILE A 11 14.70 3.18 -8.10
CA ILE A 11 14.62 1.84 -8.71
C ILE A 11 15.71 1.71 -9.76
N GLU A 12 16.69 0.85 -9.51
CA GLU A 12 17.88 0.70 -10.36
C GLU A 12 17.66 -0.38 -11.42
N THR A 13 17.00 -1.49 -11.05
CA THR A 13 16.89 -2.68 -11.91
C THR A 13 15.46 -2.97 -12.34
N SER A 14 15.30 -3.65 -13.48
CA SER A 14 13.99 -4.12 -13.94
C SER A 14 13.46 -5.29 -13.07
N PHE A 15 14.36 -6.02 -12.42
CA PHE A 15 13.99 -7.07 -11.45
C PHE A 15 13.23 -6.51 -10.25
N GLN A 16 13.69 -5.38 -9.69
CA GLN A 16 12.97 -4.67 -8.62
C GLN A 16 11.56 -4.26 -9.03
N LEU A 17 11.35 -3.82 -10.28
CA LEU A 17 10.02 -3.47 -10.79
C LEU A 17 9.08 -4.68 -10.81
N ILE A 18 9.55 -5.84 -11.26
CA ILE A 18 8.75 -7.06 -11.31
C ILE A 18 8.30 -7.46 -9.90
N ILE A 19 9.22 -7.45 -8.93
CA ILE A 19 8.90 -7.73 -7.53
C ILE A 19 7.85 -6.75 -7.00
N ILE A 20 8.02 -5.45 -7.28
CA ILE A 20 7.09 -4.42 -6.85
C ILE A 20 5.68 -4.69 -7.41
N PHE A 21 5.56 -5.04 -8.70
CA PHE A 21 4.27 -5.37 -9.30
C PHE A 21 3.63 -6.63 -8.70
N ILE A 22 4.42 -7.66 -8.43
CA ILE A 22 3.93 -8.89 -7.76
C ILE A 22 3.39 -8.57 -6.37
N VAL A 23 4.14 -7.79 -5.58
CA VAL A 23 3.71 -7.38 -4.24
C VAL A 23 2.40 -6.58 -4.33
N PHE A 24 2.26 -5.66 -5.30
CA PHE A 24 1.01 -4.92 -5.48
C PHE A 24 -0.18 -5.80 -5.86
N ALA A 25 0.01 -6.76 -6.76
CA ALA A 25 -1.05 -7.67 -7.16
C ALA A 25 -1.55 -8.50 -5.97
N ILE A 26 -0.62 -9.09 -5.20
CA ILE A 26 -0.96 -9.91 -4.04
C ILE A 26 -1.62 -9.06 -2.94
N THR A 27 -0.99 -7.93 -2.57
CA THR A 27 -1.52 -7.05 -1.51
C THR A 27 -2.90 -6.51 -1.85
N GLY A 28 -3.16 -6.14 -3.12
CA GLY A 28 -4.46 -5.67 -3.57
C GLY A 28 -5.55 -6.72 -3.44
N SER A 29 -5.30 -7.95 -3.92
CA SER A 29 -6.26 -9.05 -3.81
C SER A 29 -6.53 -9.45 -2.36
N VAL A 30 -5.49 -9.52 -1.52
CA VAL A 30 -5.62 -9.89 -0.11
C VAL A 30 -6.38 -8.81 0.67
N ALA A 31 -6.09 -7.53 0.42
CA ALA A 31 -6.78 -6.43 1.11
C ALA A 31 -8.28 -6.39 0.79
N ALA A 32 -8.66 -6.65 -0.46
CA ALA A 32 -10.07 -6.73 -0.85
C ALA A 32 -10.79 -7.82 -0.04
N LYS A 33 -10.23 -9.03 0.02
CA LYS A 33 -10.81 -10.15 0.77
C LYS A 33 -10.81 -9.93 2.28
N MET A 34 -9.77 -9.30 2.84
CA MET A 34 -9.71 -8.99 4.27
C MET A 34 -10.63 -7.85 4.70
N SER A 35 -11.06 -7.01 3.77
CA SER A 35 -11.99 -5.91 4.08
C SER A 35 -13.42 -6.39 4.32
N ASP A 36 -13.83 -7.49 3.68
CA ASP A 36 -15.19 -8.04 3.77
C ASP A 36 -15.66 -8.30 5.21
N PRO A 37 -14.91 -9.04 6.07
CA PRO A 37 -15.33 -9.25 7.45
C PRO A 37 -15.46 -7.95 8.26
N ILE A 38 -14.65 -6.94 7.95
CA ILE A 38 -14.72 -5.64 8.62
C ILE A 38 -15.98 -4.88 8.17
N THR A 39 -16.32 -4.94 6.89
CA THR A 39 -17.54 -4.31 6.37
C THR A 39 -18.81 -4.98 6.90
N THR A 40 -18.81 -6.31 7.04
CA THR A 40 -19.94 -7.05 7.63
C THR A 40 -20.05 -6.79 9.13
N TYR A 41 -18.94 -6.76 9.87
CA TYR A 41 -18.94 -6.43 11.30
C TYR A 41 -19.54 -5.04 11.58
N LEU A 42 -19.28 -4.09 10.69
CA LEU A 42 -19.82 -2.72 10.77
C LEU A 42 -21.23 -2.59 10.16
N ASN A 43 -21.85 -3.69 9.72
CA ASN A 43 -23.17 -3.73 9.09
C ASN A 43 -23.36 -2.71 7.97
N LEU A 44 -22.31 -2.48 7.16
CA LEU A 44 -22.34 -1.47 6.10
C LEU A 44 -23.38 -1.77 5.01
N ASP A 45 -23.84 -3.02 4.92
CA ASP A 45 -24.84 -3.47 3.96
C ASP A 45 -26.21 -2.80 4.16
N THR A 46 -26.44 -2.20 5.33
CA THR A 46 -27.64 -1.40 5.64
C THR A 46 -27.57 0.03 5.11
N LEU A 47 -26.39 0.49 4.69
CA LEU A 47 -26.19 1.83 4.18
C LEU A 47 -26.61 1.93 2.71
N PRO A 48 -27.12 3.09 2.27
CA PRO A 48 -27.30 3.36 0.85
C PRO A 48 -25.99 3.16 0.09
N VAL A 49 -26.07 2.66 -1.14
CA VAL A 49 -24.91 2.38 -2.02
C VAL A 49 -23.95 3.58 -2.12
N LEU A 50 -24.51 4.80 -2.08
CA LEU A 50 -23.75 6.05 -2.11
C LEU A 50 -22.78 6.21 -0.94
N PHE A 51 -23.15 5.75 0.26
CA PHE A 51 -22.32 5.82 1.47
C PHE A 51 -21.48 4.54 1.66
N TYR A 52 -22.00 3.40 1.21
CA TYR A 52 -21.31 2.11 1.29
C TYR A 52 -19.92 2.15 0.66
N TRP A 53 -19.80 2.60 -0.60
CA TRP A 53 -18.54 2.56 -1.33
C TRP A 53 -17.44 3.47 -0.75
N PRO A 54 -17.70 4.76 -0.45
CA PRO A 54 -16.70 5.63 0.18
C PRO A 54 -16.21 5.10 1.52
N ILE A 55 -17.12 4.63 2.38
CA ILE A 55 -16.78 4.10 3.70
C ILE A 55 -15.98 2.80 3.58
N ARG A 56 -16.39 1.90 2.67
CA ARG A 56 -15.64 0.67 2.39
C ARG A 56 -14.21 0.97 1.94
N ILE A 57 -14.01 1.89 1.00
CA ILE A 57 -12.65 2.29 0.55
C ILE A 57 -11.84 2.85 1.72
N LEU A 58 -12.45 3.66 2.58
CA LEU A 58 -11.78 4.25 3.74
C LEU A 58 -11.33 3.18 4.75
N ILE A 59 -12.06 2.07 4.88
CA ILE A 59 -11.73 0.93 5.76
C ILE A 59 -10.71 -0.01 5.11
N VAL A 60 -10.85 -0.30 3.81
CA VAL A 60 -9.90 -1.14 3.07
C VAL A 60 -8.51 -0.52 3.08
N PHE A 61 -8.44 0.82 3.02
CA PHE A 61 -7.18 1.54 2.89
C PHE A 61 -6.20 1.27 4.06
N PRO A 62 -6.56 1.41 5.34
CA PRO A 62 -5.70 1.02 6.47
C PRO A 62 -5.20 -0.43 6.39
N VAL A 63 -6.09 -1.37 6.07
CA VAL A 63 -5.73 -2.79 5.93
C VAL A 63 -4.69 -2.97 4.83
N TYR A 64 -4.89 -2.30 3.69
CA TYR A 64 -3.96 -2.29 2.58
C TYR A 64 -2.59 -1.70 2.97
N GLN A 65 -2.55 -0.62 3.76
CA GLN A 65 -1.28 -0.02 4.21
C GLN A 65 -0.47 -0.95 5.10
N ILE A 66 -1.13 -1.71 5.99
CA ILE A 66 -0.49 -2.70 6.86
C ILE A 66 0.05 -3.86 5.99
N LEU A 67 -0.78 -4.38 5.09
CA LEU A 67 -0.39 -5.47 4.18
C LEU A 67 0.78 -5.07 3.28
N LEU A 68 0.80 -3.85 2.74
CA LEU A 68 1.91 -3.35 1.93
C LEU A 68 3.25 -3.42 2.68
N VAL A 69 3.28 -2.97 3.94
CA VAL A 69 4.51 -3.02 4.76
C VAL A 69 4.89 -4.46 5.07
N TRP A 70 3.91 -5.31 5.40
CA TRP A 70 4.12 -6.72 5.69
C TRP A 70 4.70 -7.48 4.49
N PHE A 71 4.07 -7.38 3.33
CA PHE A 71 4.58 -8.01 2.10
C PHE A 71 5.89 -7.39 1.64
N GLY A 72 6.10 -6.09 1.82
CA GLY A 72 7.40 -5.45 1.57
C GLY A 72 8.52 -6.04 2.45
N PHE A 73 8.22 -6.37 3.70
CA PHE A 73 9.17 -7.04 4.60
C PHE A 73 9.47 -8.47 4.15
N VAL A 74 8.43 -9.26 3.88
CA VAL A 74 8.57 -10.66 3.41
C VAL A 74 9.34 -10.73 2.10
N PHE A 75 8.98 -9.93 1.10
CA PHE A 75 9.67 -9.94 -0.19
C PHE A 75 11.09 -9.37 -0.10
N GLY A 76 11.36 -8.38 0.76
CA GLY A 76 12.72 -7.93 1.03
C GLY A 76 13.60 -9.04 1.62
N ALA A 77 13.06 -9.85 2.54
CA ALA A 77 13.76 -11.02 3.08
C ALA A 77 13.98 -12.10 2.01
N LEU A 78 12.97 -12.43 1.20
CA LEU A 78 13.08 -13.41 0.12
C LEU A 78 14.13 -12.99 -0.93
N VAL A 79 14.11 -11.73 -1.37
CA VAL A 79 15.11 -11.21 -2.30
C VAL A 79 16.51 -11.30 -1.67
N SER A 80 16.65 -10.96 -0.39
CA SER A 80 17.94 -11.05 0.30
C SER A 80 18.51 -12.47 0.37
N ILE A 81 17.63 -13.46 0.52
CA ILE A 81 18.00 -14.88 0.52
C ILE A 81 18.42 -15.32 -0.89
N ILE A 82 17.66 -14.95 -1.92
CA ILE A 82 17.92 -15.36 -3.30
C ILE A 82 19.21 -14.72 -3.85
N THR A 83 19.47 -13.44 -3.53
CA THR A 83 20.66 -12.73 -4.01
C THR A 83 21.88 -12.91 -3.11
N PHE A 84 21.71 -13.59 -1.95
CA PHE A 84 22.73 -13.71 -0.90
C PHE A 84 23.30 -12.36 -0.43
N GLN A 85 22.54 -11.27 -0.61
CA GLN A 85 22.91 -9.92 -0.25
C GLN A 85 21.79 -9.26 0.54
N LYS A 86 22.12 -8.36 1.45
CA LYS A 86 21.10 -7.68 2.26
C LYS A 86 20.35 -6.64 1.44
N ASP A 87 19.17 -6.97 0.94
CA ASP A 87 18.27 -6.04 0.29
C ASP A 87 17.40 -5.30 1.30
N LYS A 88 17.61 -4.00 1.42
CA LYS A 88 16.73 -3.10 2.19
C LYS A 88 15.81 -2.29 1.29
N PHE A 89 16.02 -2.36 -0.03
CA PHE A 89 15.32 -1.52 -0.98
C PHE A 89 13.83 -1.84 -1.01
N ILE A 90 13.46 -3.10 -1.16
CA ILE A 90 12.05 -3.51 -1.29
C ILE A 90 11.24 -3.10 -0.06
N PHE A 91 11.73 -3.38 1.14
CA PHE A 91 11.07 -2.97 2.38
C PHE A 91 10.95 -1.44 2.49
N ASN A 92 12.05 -0.71 2.30
CA ASN A 92 12.06 0.75 2.42
C ASN A 92 11.16 1.42 1.38
N PHE A 93 11.08 0.87 0.17
CA PHE A 93 10.19 1.33 -0.89
C PHE A 93 8.74 1.27 -0.43
N PHE A 94 8.28 0.11 0.04
CA PHE A 94 6.90 -0.09 0.49
C PHE A 94 6.57 0.67 1.77
N LEU A 95 7.52 0.77 2.71
CA LEU A 95 7.36 1.58 3.91
C LEU A 95 7.19 3.07 3.57
N LYS A 96 8.06 3.62 2.72
CA LYS A 96 7.99 5.02 2.28
C LYS A 96 6.70 5.32 1.53
N MET A 97 6.28 4.40 0.65
CA MET A 97 5.00 4.44 -0.04
C MET A 97 3.82 4.51 0.93
N SER A 98 3.77 3.59 1.90
CA SER A 98 2.67 3.50 2.86
C SER A 98 2.54 4.76 3.71
N ILE A 99 3.67 5.31 4.17
CA ILE A 99 3.71 6.58 4.89
C ILE A 99 3.24 7.74 4.01
N MET A 100 3.71 7.81 2.76
CA MET A 100 3.33 8.89 1.83
C MET A 100 1.84 8.88 1.52
N PHE A 101 1.26 7.70 1.28
CA PHE A 101 -0.17 7.56 1.00
C PHE A 101 -1.01 7.87 2.23
N SER A 102 -0.61 7.40 3.40
CA SER A 102 -1.29 7.73 4.66
C SER A 102 -1.29 9.24 4.91
N LYS A 103 -0.14 9.91 4.77
CA LYS A 103 -0.05 11.38 4.88
C LYS A 103 -0.93 12.10 3.86
N LYS A 104 -0.95 11.62 2.62
CA LYS A 104 -1.77 12.21 1.55
C LYS A 104 -3.26 12.05 1.83
N LEU A 105 -3.69 10.88 2.34
CA LEU A 105 -5.07 10.63 2.73
C LEU A 105 -5.49 11.52 3.91
N ILE A 106 -4.68 11.61 4.96
CA ILE A 106 -5.00 12.48 6.11
C ILE A 106 -5.10 13.94 5.65
N LYS A 107 -4.18 14.39 4.78
CA LYS A 107 -4.25 15.74 4.20
C LYS A 107 -5.54 15.97 3.40
N LEU A 108 -5.98 14.98 2.63
CA LEU A 108 -7.23 15.02 1.87
C LEU A 108 -8.45 15.11 2.78
N LEU A 109 -8.55 14.23 3.79
CA LEU A 109 -9.65 14.20 4.75
C LEU A 109 -9.71 15.46 5.62
N SER A 110 -8.53 16.02 5.92
CA SER A 110 -8.38 17.26 6.66
C SER A 110 -8.68 18.52 5.84
N PHE A 111 -9.00 18.41 4.54
CA PHE A 111 -9.08 19.55 3.61
C PHE A 111 -7.84 20.47 3.68
N GLY A 112 -6.66 19.92 4.00
CA GLY A 112 -5.42 20.69 4.14
C GLY A 112 -5.23 21.45 5.45
N LEU A 113 -6.13 21.32 6.44
CA LEU A 113 -6.01 22.00 7.74
C LEU A 113 -4.79 21.55 8.58
N PHE A 114 -4.46 20.25 8.60
CA PHE A 114 -3.41 19.71 9.49
C PHE A 114 -1.97 19.76 8.92
N PHE A 115 -1.76 20.09 7.65
CA PHE A 115 -0.44 20.04 6.99
C PHE A 115 -0.05 21.33 6.27
N LYS A 116 -0.46 22.47 6.83
CA LYS A 116 0.05 23.78 6.44
C LYS A 116 1.25 24.12 7.32
N ASN A 117 2.41 23.56 6.97
CA ASN A 117 3.76 24.04 7.29
C ASN A 117 4.79 23.14 6.58
#